data_AF-A0A3D5MGM8-F1
#
_entry.id   AF-A0A3D5MGM8-F1
#
_cell.length_a   1.000
_cell.length_b   1.000
_cell.length_c   1.000
_cell.angle_alpha   90.00
_cell.angle_beta   90.00
_cell.angle_gamma   90.00
#
_symmetry.space_group_name_H-M   'P 1'
#
loop_
_entity.id
_entity.type
_entity.pdbx_description
1 polymer ?
#
loop_
_entity_poly.entity_id
_entity_poly.type
_entity_poly.pdbx_seq_one_letter_code
_entity_poly.pdbx_strand_id
1 'polypeptide(L)' 'TAFGVAAGQSLAEASQSVVDRIGALGGDGGLIALDREGNIAAPYNSQGMKRAWLATDGAIGVEVFGR' A
#
# COMPACT_ATOMS: atom_id res chain seq x y z
N THR A 1 11.13 6.62 4.15
CA THR A 1 10.98 5.24 4.67
C THR A 1 9.94 5.25 5.77
N ALA A 2 8.88 4.45 5.65
CA ALA A 2 7.98 4.24 6.78
C ALA A 2 8.78 3.56 7.91
N PHE A 3 8.64 4.03 9.16
CA PHE A 3 9.42 3.54 10.30
C PHE A 3 9.34 2.01 10.48
N GLY A 4 8.23 1.38 10.10
CA GLY A 4 8.03 -0.07 10.14
C GLY A 4 9.02 -0.87 9.28
N VAL A 5 9.30 -0.41 8.05
CA VAL A 5 10.26 -1.08 7.15
C VAL A 5 11.69 -0.99 7.71
N ALA A 6 12.05 0.16 8.30
CA ALA A 6 13.32 0.32 8.98
C ALA A 6 13.45 -0.58 10.23
N ALA A 7 12.31 -0.94 10.84
CA ALA A 7 12.22 -1.84 11.99
C ALA A 7 12.12 -3.33 11.61
N GLY A 8 12.27 -3.69 10.32
CA GLY A 8 12.30 -5.08 9.86
C GLY A 8 10.96 -5.66 9.40
N GLN A 9 9.90 -4.85 9.33
CA GLN A 9 8.64 -5.27 8.72
C GLN A 9 8.77 -5.33 7.20
N SER A 10 8.00 -6.22 6.57
CA SER A 10 7.77 -6.17 5.12
C SER A 10 7.07 -4.88 4.73
N LEU A 11 7.19 -4.49 3.46
CA LEU A 11 6.48 -3.33 2.91
C LEU A 11 4.95 -3.45 3.12
N ALA A 12 4.40 -4.65 2.96
CA ALA A 12 2.99 -4.94 3.15
C ALA A 12 2.55 -4.72 4.61
N GLU A 13 3.28 -5.28 5.59
CA GLU A 13 2.97 -5.11 7.01
C GLU A 13 3.07 -3.64 7.43
N ALA A 14 4.15 -2.95 7.04
CA ALA A 14 4.36 -1.55 7.39
C ALA A 14 3.27 -0.66 6.79
N SER A 15 2.92 -0.86 5.52
CA SER A 15 1.86 -0.09 4.85
C SER A 15 0.47 -0.37 5.41
N GLN A 16 0.15 -1.62 5.72
CA GLN A 16 -1.12 -2.00 6.34
C GLN A 16 -1.25 -1.35 7.73
N SER A 17 -0.20 -1.34 8.55
CA SER A 17 -0.23 -0.72 9.88
C SER A 17 -0.57 0.78 9.85
N VAL A 18 -0.20 1.47 8.77
CA VAL A 18 -0.55 2.88 8.56
C VAL A 18 -2.04 3.02 8.26
N VAL A 19 -2.58 2.17 7.38
CA VAL A 19 -4.02 2.14 7.06
C VAL A 19 -4.85 1.79 8.28
N ASP A 20 -4.42 0.81 9.08
CA ASP A 20 -5.10 0.42 10.33
C ASP A 20 -5.12 1.58 11.33
N ARG A 21 -4.02 2.33 11.44
CA ARG A 21 -3.94 3.52 12.30
C ARG A 21 -4.87 4.63 11.81
N ILE A 22 -5.00 4.83 10.50
CA ILE A 22 -5.97 5.77 9.91
C ILE A 22 -7.39 5.35 10.30
N GLY A 23 -7.73 4.06 10.14
CA GLY A 23 -9.04 3.52 10.53
C GLY A 23 -9.33 3.67 12.03
N ALA A 24 -8.34 3.42 12.90
CA ALA A 24 -8.49 3.61 14.34
C ALA A 24 -8.77 5.07 14.76
N LEU A 25 -8.41 6.04 13.91
CA LEU A 25 -8.70 7.46 14.10
C LEU A 25 -10.02 7.90 13.44
N GLY A 26 -10.79 6.95 12.87
CA GLY A 26 -12.03 7.22 12.16
C GLY A 26 -11.85 7.77 10.74
N GLY A 27 -10.65 7.64 10.17
CA GLY A 27 -10.35 8.07 8.81
C GLY A 27 -10.47 6.95 7.79
N ASP A 28 -10.72 7.37 6.54
CA ASP A 28 -10.67 6.51 5.36
C ASP A 28 -9.55 6.97 4.43
N GLY A 29 -8.86 6.02 3.81
CA GLY A 29 -7.80 6.30 2.86
C GLY A 29 -7.03 5.05 2.45
N GLY A 30 -5.89 5.30 1.82
CA GLY A 30 -4.96 4.28 1.38
C GLY A 30 -3.66 4.93 0.95
N LEU A 31 -2.69 4.10 0.63
CA LEU A 31 -1.41 4.56 0.14
C LEU A 31 -0.86 3.60 -0.90
N ILE A 32 0.07 4.08 -1.72
CA ILE A 32 0.84 3.26 -2.64
C ILE A 32 2.28 3.31 -2.15
N ALA A 33 2.89 2.14 -1.97
CA ALA A 33 4.26 1.99 -1.50
C ALA A 33 5.05 1.09 -2.45
N LEU A 34 6.33 1.43 -2.60
CA LEU A 34 7.33 0.71 -3.40
C LEU A 34 8.63 0.66 -2.57
N ASP A 35 9.26 -0.50 -2.49
CA ASP A 35 10.57 -0.64 -1.85
C ASP A 35 11.73 -0.78 -2.85
N ARG A 36 12.95 -0.90 -2.33
CA ARG A 36 14.17 -1.00 -3.14
C ARG A 36 14.26 -2.30 -3.95
N GLU A 37 13.50 -3.32 -3.57
CA GLU A 37 13.48 -4.64 -4.21
C GLU A 37 12.40 -4.72 -5.29
N GLY A 38 11.62 -3.65 -5.46
CA GLY A 38 10.56 -3.56 -6.46
C GLY A 38 9.21 -4.10 -5.97
N ASN A 39 9.07 -4.44 -4.68
CA ASN A 39 7.80 -4.88 -4.14
C ASN A 39 6.82 -3.70 -4.10
N ILE A 40 5.57 -3.95 -4.49
CA ILE A 40 4.50 -2.95 -4.48
C ILE A 40 3.46 -3.35 -3.43
N ALA A 41 3.05 -2.40 -2.58
CA ALA A 41 1.92 -2.55 -1.67
C ALA A 41 0.95 -1.38 -1.86
N ALA A 42 -0.35 -1.68 -1.92
CA ALA A 42 -1.39 -0.66 -2.12
C ALA A 42 -2.61 -0.89 -1.20
N PRO A 43 -2.43 -0.96 0.14
CA PRO A 43 -3.54 -1.15 1.06
C PRO A 43 -4.42 0.10 1.16
N TYR A 44 -5.71 -0.12 1.42
CA TYR A 44 -6.69 0.93 1.61
C TYR A 44 -7.87 0.41 2.48
N ASN A 45 -8.55 1.30 3.20
CA ASN A 45 -9.77 1.00 3.96
C ASN A 45 -11.02 1.75 3.46
N SER A 46 -10.86 2.65 2.49
CA SER A 46 -11.98 3.31 1.80
C SER A 46 -12.81 2.31 0.99
N GLN A 47 -13.99 2.74 0.50
CA GLN A 47 -14.84 1.90 -0.38
C GLN A 47 -14.13 1.44 -1.67
N GLY A 48 -13.11 2.17 -2.10
CA GLY A 48 -12.27 1.85 -3.23
C GLY A 48 -11.07 2.79 -3.30
N MET A 49 -10.06 2.40 -4.06
CA MET A 49 -8.87 3.18 -4.32
C MET A 49 -8.46 3.01 -5.79
N LYS A 50 -8.72 4.05 -6.60
CA LYS A 50 -8.20 4.15 -7.97
C LYS A 50 -6.68 4.15 -7.90
N ARG A 51 -6.04 3.12 -8.45
CA ARG A 51 -4.58 2.94 -8.44
C ARG A 51 -4.11 2.33 -9.75
N ALA A 52 -2.86 2.61 -10.10
CA ALA A 52 -2.18 1.98 -11.22
C ALA A 52 -0.68 1.85 -10.93
N TRP A 53 -0.03 0.88 -11.57
CA TRP A 53 1.41 0.69 -11.53
C TRP A 53 1.94 0.05 -12.81
N LEU A 54 3.23 0.23 -13.05
CA LEU A 54 4.01 -0.41 -14.12
C LEU A 54 5.20 -1.12 -13.48
N ALA A 55 5.31 -2.42 -13.70
CA ALA A 55 6.44 -3.23 -13.27
C ALA A 55 7.55 -3.23 -14.34
N THR A 56 8.76 -3.61 -13.93
CA THR A 56 9.95 -3.60 -14.79
C THR A 56 9.91 -4.63 -15.91
N ASP A 57 9.08 -5.67 -15.78
CA ASP A 57 8.79 -6.65 -16.82
C ASP A 57 7.75 -6.16 -17.84
N GLY A 58 7.23 -4.95 -17.67
CA GLY A 58 6.21 -4.34 -18.51
C GLY A 58 4.77 -4.65 -18.07
N ALA A 59 4.56 -5.39 -16.97
CA ALA A 59 3.22 -5.64 -16.46
C ALA A 59 2.58 -4.34 -15.94
N ILE A 60 1.34 -4.08 -16.36
CA ILE A 60 0.55 -2.92 -15.94
C ILE A 60 -0.60 -3.42 -15.06
N GLY A 61 -0.71 -2.87 -13.86
CA GLY A 61 -1.87 -3.07 -12.99
C GLY A 61 -2.71 -1.80 -12.94
N VAL A 62 -4.03 -1.94 -13.06
CA VAL A 62 -5.00 -0.86 -12.83
C VAL A 62 -6.17 -1.44 -12.05
N GLU A 63 -6.45 -0.88 -10.87
CA GLU A 63 -7.47 -1.40 -9.97
C GLU A 63 -8.22 -0.26 -9.27
N VAL A 64 -9.46 -0.54 -8.88
CA VAL A 64 -10.31 0.39 -8.12
C VAL A 64 -10.85 -0.28 -6.86
N PHE A 65 -11.22 -1.54 -6.96
CA PHE A 65 -11.71 -2.36 -5.86
C PHE A 65 -10.77 -3.56 -5.65
N GLY A 66 -10.70 -4.06 -4.42
CA GLY A 66 -9.99 -5.27 -4.04
C GLY A 66 -10.74 -6.48 -4.56
N ARG A 67 -10.00 -7.57 -4.83
CA ARG A 67 -10.57 -8.88 -5.12
C ARG A 67 -10.78 -9.65 -3.83
#